data_AF-A0A369WDQ3-F1
#
_entry.id   AF-A0A369WDQ3-F1
#
_cell.length_a   1.000
_cell.length_b   1.000
_cell.length_c   1.000
_cell.angle_alpha   90.00
_cell.angle_beta   90.00
_cell.angle_gamma   90.00
#
_symmetry.space_group_name_H-M   'P 1'
#
loop_
_entity.id
_entity.type
_entity.pdbx_description
1 polymer ?
#
loop_
_entity_poly.entity_id
_entity_poly.type
_entity_poly.pdbx_seq_one_letter_code
_entity_poly.pdbx_strand_id
1 'polypeptide(L)'
;MADNNNVTIALSDEAASLFSAYQQFTGTTPEQYIEAMVEKTLPTVKALVEAMHEADGDGEKVMEIYGRKMAEAMLEQQKQQEQQEQQQ
;
A
#
# COMPACT_ATOMS: atom_id res chain seq x y z
N MET A 1 8.10 -24.02 6.73
CA MET A 1 9.17 -23.16 7.29
C MET A 1 8.52 -22.34 8.38
N ALA A 2 9.21 -21.95 9.45
CA ALA A 2 8.57 -21.12 10.47
C ALA A 2 8.27 -19.76 9.83
N ASP A 3 6.99 -19.49 9.59
CA ASP A 3 6.49 -18.23 9.04
C ASP A 3 6.70 -17.12 10.08
N ASN A 4 7.91 -16.60 10.17
CA ASN A 4 8.21 -15.40 10.96
C ASN A 4 7.64 -14.18 10.22
N ASN A 5 6.33 -13.98 10.33
CA ASN A 5 5.61 -12.83 9.79
C ASN A 5 5.92 -11.51 10.53
N ASN A 6 6.93 -11.51 11.40
CA ASN A 6 7.33 -10.36 12.19
C ASN A 6 8.57 -9.71 11.57
N VAL A 7 8.50 -8.40 11.37
CA VAL A 7 9.61 -7.57 10.93
C VAL A 7 10.06 -6.70 12.11
N THR A 8 11.35 -6.70 12.43
CA THR A 8 11.95 -5.74 13.38
C THR A 8 12.64 -4.63 12.61
N ILE A 9 12.26 -3.39 12.89
CA ILE A 9 12.79 -2.21 12.20
C ILE A 9 13.55 -1.35 13.21
N ALA A 10 14.80 -1.04 12.91
CA ALA A 10 15.55 -0.01 13.64
C ALA A 10 15.26 1.35 12.99
N LEU A 11 14.65 2.26 13.76
CA LEU A 11 14.36 3.61 13.29
C LEU A 11 15.61 4.49 13.37
N SER A 12 15.74 5.42 12.43
CA SER A 12 16.70 6.52 12.55
C SER A 12 16.29 7.46 13.69
N ASP A 13 17.24 8.22 14.22
CA ASP A 13 16.98 9.22 15.28
C ASP A 13 15.92 10.24 14.85
N GLU A 14 15.96 10.66 13.60
CA GLU A 14 14.96 11.59 13.02
C GLU A 14 13.56 10.96 13.01
N ALA A 15 13.42 9.73 12.51
CA ALA A 15 12.14 9.05 12.45
C ALA A 15 11.57 8.80 13.86
N ALA A 16 12.42 8.38 14.80
CA ALA A 16 12.02 8.18 16.19
C ALA A 16 11.52 9.48 16.84
N SER A 17 12.21 10.60 16.61
CA SER A 17 11.80 11.92 17.10
C SER A 17 10.46 12.37 16.51
N LEU A 18 10.25 12.17 15.20
CA LEU A 18 9.00 12.53 14.53
C LEU A 18 7.83 11.67 15.01
N PHE A 19 8.02 10.36 15.16
CA PHE A 19 6.97 9.49 15.69
C PHE A 19 6.62 9.82 17.13
N SER A 20 7.61 10.13 17.98
CA SER A 20 7.34 10.58 19.35
C SER A 20 6.52 11.86 19.37
N ALA A 21 6.82 12.84 18.52
CA ALA A 21 6.05 14.08 18.43
C ALA A 21 4.63 13.81 17.89
N TYR A 22 4.51 13.01 16.83
CA TYR A 22 3.23 12.64 16.24
C TYR A 22 2.32 11.95 17.26
N GLN A 23 2.86 11.03 18.07
CA GLN A 23 2.12 10.38 19.15
C GLN A 23 1.64 11.38 20.21
N GLN A 24 2.45 12.37 20.59
CA GLN A 24 2.03 13.39 21.55
C GLN A 24 0.83 14.21 21.05
N PHE A 25 0.77 14.51 19.75
CA PHE A 25 -0.32 15.28 19.16
C PHE A 25 -1.58 14.45 18.86
N THR A 26 -1.42 13.18 18.49
CA THR A 26 -2.53 12.36 17.95
C THR A 26 -2.96 11.21 18.85
N GLY A 27 -2.11 10.82 19.81
CA GLY A 27 -2.26 9.59 20.59
C GLY A 27 -1.88 8.30 19.85
N THR A 28 -1.59 8.36 18.55
CA THR A 28 -1.24 7.20 17.73
C THR A 28 0.21 6.79 17.96
N THR A 29 0.45 5.54 18.36
CA THR A 29 1.81 5.03 18.56
C THR A 29 2.54 4.81 17.23
N PRO A 30 3.89 4.77 17.22
CA PRO A 30 4.65 4.43 16.01
C PRO A 30 4.19 3.11 15.38
N GLU A 31 3.91 2.09 16.18
CA GLU A 31 3.45 0.77 15.74
C GLU A 31 2.10 0.86 15.04
N GLN A 32 1.13 1.55 15.64
CA GLN A 32 -0.20 1.74 15.05
C GLN A 32 -0.13 2.50 13.72
N TYR A 33 0.74 3.50 13.63
CA TYR A 33 0.96 4.24 12.39
C TYR A 33 1.53 3.33 11.30
N ILE A 34 2.57 2.55 11.62
CA ILE A 34 3.24 1.66 10.68
C ILE A 34 2.29 0.54 10.23
N GLU A 35 1.54 -0.06 11.15
CA GLU A 35 0.52 -1.07 10.85
C GLU A 35 -0.52 -0.51 9.87
N ALA A 36 -1.09 0.66 10.17
CA ALA A 36 -2.04 1.32 9.27
C ALA A 36 -1.44 1.63 7.89
N MET A 37 -0.16 2.00 7.83
CA MET A 37 0.53 2.23 6.55
C MET A 37 0.75 0.92 5.77
N VAL A 38 1.09 -0.17 6.44
CA VAL A 38 1.21 -1.49 5.81
C VAL A 38 -0.13 -1.90 5.22
N GLU A 39 -1.21 -1.88 6.00
CA GLU A 39 -2.56 -2.23 5.53
C GLU A 39 -3.01 -1.40 4.33
N LYS A 40 -2.83 -0.08 4.40
CA LYS A 40 -3.19 0.84 3.30
C LYS A 40 -2.41 0.59 2.02
N THR A 41 -1.19 0.07 2.14
CA THR A 41 -0.30 -0.18 0.99
C THR A 41 -0.35 -1.61 0.49
N LEU A 42 -1.02 -2.55 1.19
CA LEU A 42 -1.21 -3.93 0.74
C LEU A 42 -1.75 -4.05 -0.69
N PRO A 43 -2.78 -3.28 -1.11
CA PRO A 43 -3.27 -3.38 -2.49
C PRO A 43 -2.21 -3.03 -3.53
N THR A 44 -1.39 -2.01 -3.25
CA THR A 44 -0.28 -1.58 -4.09
C THR A 44 0.80 -2.66 -4.17
N VAL A 45 1.21 -3.22 -3.04
CA VAL A 45 2.20 -4.30 -2.99
C VAL A 45 1.70 -5.52 -3.77
N LYS A 46 0.43 -5.89 -3.62
CA LYS A 46 -0.19 -6.99 -4.38
C LYS A 46 -0.13 -6.72 -5.89
N ALA A 47 -0.56 -5.53 -6.34
CA ALA A 47 -0.53 -5.17 -7.76
C ALA A 47 0.91 -5.17 -8.33
N LEU A 48 1.90 -4.74 -7.55
CA LEU A 48 3.31 -4.79 -7.95
C LEU A 48 3.81 -6.23 -8.09
N VAL A 49 3.49 -7.10 -7.13
CA VAL A 49 3.90 -8.51 -7.18
C VAL A 49 3.24 -9.21 -8.39
N GLU A 50 1.96 -8.94 -8.65
CA GLU A 50 1.28 -9.44 -9.85
C GLU A 50 1.95 -8.95 -11.14
N ALA A 51 2.27 -7.65 -11.22
CA ALA A 51 2.97 -7.08 -12.37
C ALA A 51 4.36 -7.69 -12.57
N MET A 52 5.10 -7.96 -11.48
CA MET A 52 6.40 -8.65 -11.53
C MET A 52 6.28 -10.08 -12.04
N HIS A 53 5.23 -10.80 -11.62
CA HIS A 53 4.95 -12.13 -12.14
C HIS A 53 4.58 -12.11 -13.63
N GLU A 54 3.77 -11.13 -14.07
CA GLU A 54 3.38 -10.99 -15.48
C GLU A 54 4.54 -10.50 -16.38
N ALA A 55 5.47 -9.73 -15.82
CA ALA A 55 6.63 -9.22 -16.55
C ALA A 55 7.76 -10.26 -16.73
N ASP A 56 7.68 -11.44 -16.09
CA ASP A 56 8.71 -12.48 -16.11
C ASP A 56 10.13 -11.96 -15.80
N GLY A 57 10.22 -11.05 -14.81
CA GLY A 57 11.49 -10.45 -14.40
C GLY A 57 11.99 -9.26 -15.25
N ASP A 58 11.24 -8.84 -16.28
CA ASP A 58 11.55 -7.64 -17.05
C ASP A 58 11.12 -6.37 -16.30
N GLY A 59 12.08 -5.72 -15.64
CA GLY A 59 11.84 -4.54 -14.81
C GLY A 59 11.22 -3.34 -15.54
N GLU A 60 11.44 -3.19 -16.85
CA GLU A 60 10.82 -2.10 -17.62
C GLU A 60 9.33 -2.36 -17.85
N LYS A 61 8.94 -3.63 -18.07
CA LYS A 61 7.54 -4.02 -18.25
C LYS A 61 6.73 -3.97 -16.96
N VAL A 62 7.36 -4.15 -15.79
CA VAL A 62 6.67 -4.09 -14.50
C VAL A 62 5.91 -2.78 -14.33
N MET A 63 6.55 -1.64 -14.66
CA MET A 63 5.93 -0.32 -14.49
C MET A 63 4.80 -0.07 -15.50
N GLU A 64 4.92 -0.57 -16.72
CA GLU A 64 3.86 -0.50 -17.74
C GLU A 64 2.62 -1.32 -17.31
N ILE A 65 2.84 -2.57 -16.88
CA ILE A 65 1.77 -3.48 -16.44
C ILE A 65 1.10 -2.94 -15.17
N TYR A 66 1.89 -2.47 -14.21
CA TYR A 66 1.38 -1.86 -12.98
C TYR A 66 0.54 -0.61 -13.28
N GLY A 67 1.05 0.30 -14.14
CA GLY A 67 0.33 1.51 -14.54
C GLY A 67 -1.01 1.21 -15.23
N ARG A 68 -1.04 0.23 -16.12
CA ARG A 68 -2.27 -0.22 -16.79
C ARG A 68 -3.31 -0.74 -15.80
N LYS A 69 -2.92 -1.63 -14.88
CA LYS A 69 -3.83 -2.20 -13.87
C LYS A 69 -4.42 -1.13 -12.95
N MET A 70 -3.62 -0.13 -12.56
CA MET A 70 -4.10 0.99 -11.76
C MET A 70 -5.12 1.85 -12.50
N ALA A 71 -4.90 2.10 -13.80
CA ALA A 71 -5.87 2.82 -14.64
C ALA A 71 -7.19 2.03 -14.80
N GLU A 72 -7.11 0.72 -15.00
CA GLU A 72 -8.27 -0.18 -15.07
C GLU A 72 -9.07 -0.17 -13.77
N ALA A 73 -8.40 -0.26 -12.61
CA ALA A 73 -9.05 -0.21 -11.30
C ALA A 73 -9.77 1.13 -11.04
N MET A 74 -9.17 2.26 -11.45
CA MET A 74 -9.83 3.57 -11.34
C MET A 74 -11.08 3.66 -12.22
N LEU A 75 -11.01 3.15 -13.45
CA LEU A 75 -12.17 3.12 -14.36
C LEU A 75 -13.29 2.22 -13.82
N GLU A 76 -12.95 1.10 -13.18
CA GLU A 76 -13.92 0.23 -12.50
C GLU A 76 -14.58 0.92 -11.30
N GLN A 77 -13.81 1.66 -10.50
CA GLN A 77 -14.34 2.44 -9.37
C GLN A 77 -15.34 3.51 -9.84
N GLN A 78 -15.02 4.23 -10.92
CA GLN A 78 -15.91 5.22 -11.51
C GLN A 78 -17.23 4.59 -11.99
N LYS A 79 -17.15 3.45 -12.70
CA LYS A 79 -18.34 2.72 -13.16
C LYS A 79 -19.21 2.22 -11.99
N GLN A 80 -18.59 1.78 -10.90
CA GLN A 80 -19.32 1.34 -9.71
C GLN A 80 -20.01 2.50 -8.99
N GLN A 81 -19.39 3.69 -8.93
CA GLN A 81 -20.02 4.90 -8.42
C GLN A 81 -21.20 5.34 -9.29
N GLU A 82 -21.03 5.39 -10.62
CA GLU A 82 -22.10 5.77 -11.56
C GLU A 82 -23.31 4.82 -11.51
N GLN A 83 -23.07 3.51 -11.30
CA GLN A 83 -24.14 2.52 -11.16
C GLN A 83 -24.87 2.60 -9.81
N GLN A 84 -24.21 3.05 -8.74
CA GLN A 84 -24.86 3.29 -7.44
C GLN A 84 -25.70 4.57 -7.45
N GLU A 85 -25.29 5.60 -8.18
CA GLU A 85 -26.03 6.85 -8.32
C GLU A 85 -27.29 6.72 -9.20
N GLN A 86 -27.27 5.84 -10.21
CA GLN A 86 -28.44 5.57 -11.07
C GLN A 86 -29.51 4.67 -10.43
N GLN A 87 -29.23 4.09 -9.26
CA GLN A 87 -30.15 3.21 -8.51
C GLN A 87 -30.79 3.91 -7.30
N GLN A 88 -30.53 5.22 -7.10
CA GLN A 88 -31.20 6.08 -6.11
C GLN A 88 -32.17 7.03 -6.80
#